data_AF-A0A1X7UK26-F1
#
_entry.id   AF-A0A1X7UK26-F1
#
_cell.length_a   1.000
_cell.length_b   1.000
_cell.length_c   1.000
_cell.angle_alpha   90.00
_cell.angle_beta   90.00
_cell.angle_gamma   90.00
#
_symmetry.space_group_name_H-M   'P 1'
#
loop_
_entity.id
_entity.type
_entity.pdbx_description
1 polymer ?
#
loop_
_entity_poly.entity_id
_entity_poly.type
_entity_poly.pdbx_seq_one_letter_code
_entity_poly.pdbx_strand_id
1 'polypeptide(L)'
;MASIRYIPHSFPPYRRGDGAYIDSPEAKSILEKGRQWLRENIIKYHSEYPVDTTVAPSNDTRRKSRDPSIYTGAGGNAYVNWKLSQYYLSVGNNDYYIEHLMKAIEAIHTALSIGGDDGIAFYIGKAGLYTLASLIYNSYNEPVKTETYLKSLLSCLPAALSPSPDEVLYGRAGYLSCLLIAKKYLPADVCTKCNLDGAMRQMFDTLIASGQQGHKKILRYFYYGSDYLGAAHGTAGILFTLLHCPVEWINEPNIKPLLVKTIDHLVSAQLPNYF
;
A
#
# COMPACT_ATOMS: atom_id res chain seq x y z
N MET A 1 4.77 37.77 -9.46
CA MET A 1 4.32 37.12 -8.20
C MET A 1 4.01 35.67 -8.51
N ALA A 2 4.73 34.72 -7.92
CA ALA A 2 4.39 33.31 -8.07
C ALA A 2 2.98 33.10 -7.49
N SER A 3 2.04 32.63 -8.29
CA SER A 3 0.71 32.28 -7.79
C SER A 3 0.86 31.15 -6.78
N ILE A 4 0.38 31.38 -5.55
CA ILE A 4 0.35 30.35 -4.52
C ILE A 4 -0.53 29.21 -5.06
N ARG A 5 0.05 28.03 -5.26
CA ARG A 5 -0.63 26.83 -5.81
C ARG A 5 -1.19 25.89 -4.74
N TYR A 6 -1.20 26.32 -3.49
CA TYR A 6 -1.70 25.56 -2.35
C TYR A 6 -2.66 26.41 -1.51
N ILE A 7 -3.60 25.77 -0.82
CA ILE A 7 -4.48 26.46 0.15
C ILE A 7 -3.65 26.67 1.43
N PRO A 8 -3.42 27.93 1.87
CA PRO A 8 -2.69 28.17 3.11
C PRO A 8 -3.38 27.50 4.30
N HIS A 9 -2.58 26.87 5.16
CA HIS A 9 -3.11 26.24 6.37
C HIS A 9 -3.66 27.32 7.32
N SER A 10 -4.98 27.37 7.49
CA SER A 10 -5.67 28.38 8.30
C SER A 10 -5.74 28.06 9.79
N PHE A 11 -5.29 26.87 10.21
CA PHE A 11 -5.31 26.48 11.62
C PHE A 11 -4.10 27.06 12.36
N PRO A 12 -4.27 27.45 13.64
CA PRO A 12 -3.19 28.02 14.42
C PRO A 12 -2.05 27.00 14.64
N PRO A 13 -0.78 27.44 14.65
CA PRO A 13 0.34 26.58 14.99
C PRO A 13 0.20 26.08 16.43
N TYR A 14 0.69 24.86 16.68
CA TYR A 14 0.75 24.28 18.02
C TYR A 14 1.47 25.22 19.01
N ARG A 15 0.89 25.44 20.20
CA ARG A 15 1.49 26.21 21.29
C ARG A 15 1.88 25.28 22.43
N ARG A 16 3.17 25.27 22.80
CA ARG A 16 3.71 24.43 23.88
C ARG A 16 3.23 24.96 25.24
N GLY A 17 2.50 24.15 26.01
CA GLY A 17 1.94 24.52 27.32
C GLY A 17 0.43 24.36 27.41
N ASP A 18 -0.25 24.39 26.26
CA ASP A 18 -1.57 23.79 26.10
C ASP A 18 -1.31 22.28 26.13
N GLY A 19 -1.70 21.57 27.21
CA GLY A 19 -1.54 20.13 27.33
C GLY A 19 -1.91 19.49 25.99
N ALA A 20 -0.94 18.77 25.38
CA ALA A 20 -0.87 18.42 23.96
C ALA A 20 -2.21 18.68 23.26
N TYR A 21 -2.38 19.74 22.45
CA TYR A 21 -3.68 20.19 21.93
C TYR A 21 -4.64 19.02 21.60
N ILE A 22 -4.15 17.94 20.99
CA ILE A 22 -4.82 16.63 20.76
C ILE A 22 -5.59 16.05 21.98
N ASP A 23 -5.05 16.17 23.18
CA ASP A 23 -5.61 15.72 24.44
C ASP A 23 -6.55 16.72 25.13
N SER A 24 -6.63 17.96 24.65
CA SER A 24 -7.59 18.95 25.16
C SER A 24 -9.03 18.51 24.85
N PRO A 25 -10.01 18.87 25.70
CA PRO A 25 -11.42 18.62 25.40
C PRO A 25 -11.85 19.17 24.03
N GLU A 26 -11.31 20.32 23.63
CA GLU A 26 -11.60 20.98 22.35
C GLU A 26 -11.06 20.19 21.16
N ALA A 27 -9.80 19.75 21.18
CA ALA A 27 -9.29 18.96 20.06
C ALA A 27 -9.87 17.55 20.04
N LYS A 28 -10.14 16.92 21.20
CA LYS A 28 -10.91 15.67 21.25
C LYS A 28 -12.29 15.86 20.64
N SER A 29 -12.96 16.99 20.91
CA SER A 29 -14.25 17.33 20.29
C SER A 29 -14.13 17.55 18.78
N ILE A 30 -13.12 18.28 18.30
CA ILE A 30 -12.89 18.49 16.86
C ILE A 30 -12.58 17.17 16.15
N LEU A 31 -11.71 16.34 16.73
CA LEU A 31 -11.37 15.04 16.19
C LEU A 31 -12.57 14.09 16.22
N GLU A 32 -13.38 14.10 17.28
CA GLU A 32 -14.59 13.27 17.34
C GLU A 32 -15.66 13.76 16.36
N LYS A 33 -15.87 15.07 16.23
CA LYS A 33 -16.74 15.65 15.19
C LYS A 33 -16.25 15.28 13.79
N GLY A 34 -14.95 15.33 13.54
CA GLY A 34 -14.34 14.91 12.27
C GLY A 34 -14.53 13.41 12.02
N ARG A 35 -14.32 12.56 13.03
CA ARG A 35 -14.57 11.11 12.94
C ARG A 35 -16.05 10.80 12.72
N GLN A 36 -16.95 11.45 13.45
CA GLN A 36 -18.39 11.31 13.30
C GLN A 36 -18.83 11.76 11.92
N TRP A 37 -18.39 12.95 11.48
CA TRP A 37 -18.66 13.44 10.13
C TRP A 37 -18.14 12.47 9.08
N LEU A 38 -16.91 11.95 9.22
CA LEU A 38 -16.37 10.93 8.31
C LEU A 38 -17.21 9.67 8.31
N ARG A 39 -17.65 9.16 9.47
CA ARG A 39 -18.51 7.97 9.58
C ARG A 39 -19.85 8.18 8.86
N GLU A 40 -20.51 9.29 9.13
CA GLU A 40 -21.82 9.64 8.54
C GLU A 40 -21.69 9.90 7.03
N ASN A 41 -20.63 10.58 6.61
CA ASN A 41 -20.45 10.97 5.22
C ASN A 41 -19.76 9.91 4.37
N ILE A 42 -18.96 8.99 4.90
CA ILE A 42 -18.46 7.83 4.13
C ILE A 42 -19.63 7.01 3.61
N ILE A 43 -20.66 6.79 4.45
CA ILE A 43 -21.87 6.07 4.06
C ILE A 43 -22.61 6.86 2.96
N LYS A 44 -22.80 8.17 3.20
CA LYS A 44 -23.47 9.06 2.25
C LYS A 44 -22.73 9.15 0.91
N TYR A 45 -21.44 9.45 0.90
CA TYR A 45 -20.62 9.53 -0.31
C TYR A 45 -20.55 8.20 -1.04
N HIS A 46 -20.55 7.05 -0.34
CA HIS A 46 -20.63 5.75 -0.99
C HIS A 46 -22.00 5.47 -1.65
N SER A 47 -23.08 6.05 -1.11
CA SER A 47 -24.42 5.96 -1.70
C SER A 47 -24.66 6.98 -2.83
N GLU A 48 -24.09 8.18 -2.73
CA GLU A 48 -24.26 9.29 -3.69
C GLU A 48 -23.25 9.21 -4.85
N TYR A 49 -22.05 8.68 -4.58
CA TYR A 49 -21.00 8.38 -5.54
C TYR A 49 -20.69 6.90 -5.43
N PRO A 50 -21.63 6.02 -5.84
CA PRO A 50 -21.35 4.59 -5.87
C PRO A 50 -20.06 4.41 -6.64
N VAL A 51 -19.15 3.65 -6.03
CA VAL A 51 -17.90 3.27 -6.64
C VAL A 51 -18.23 2.62 -7.98
N ASP A 52 -18.09 3.39 -9.06
CA ASP A 52 -18.48 2.94 -10.39
C ASP A 52 -17.52 1.82 -10.79
N THR A 53 -17.99 0.58 -10.69
CA THR A 53 -17.22 -0.61 -11.06
C THR A 53 -17.00 -0.70 -12.58
N THR A 54 -17.53 0.27 -13.36
CA THR A 54 -17.60 0.21 -14.82
C THR A 54 -16.95 1.39 -15.56
N VAL A 55 -16.45 2.43 -14.88
CA VAL A 55 -15.98 3.65 -15.55
C VAL A 55 -14.57 4.03 -15.10
N ALA A 56 -13.59 3.68 -15.93
CA ALA A 56 -12.43 4.55 -16.11
C ALA A 56 -12.89 5.84 -16.81
N PRO A 57 -12.31 7.02 -16.49
CA PRO A 57 -12.66 8.27 -17.15
C PRO A 57 -12.15 8.25 -18.60
N SER A 58 -12.91 7.68 -19.53
CA SER A 58 -12.64 7.80 -20.96
C SER A 58 -13.94 7.98 -21.75
N ASN A 59 -13.93 9.00 -22.63
CA ASN A 59 -15.03 9.31 -23.54
C ASN A 59 -15.07 8.40 -24.79
N ASP A 60 -14.38 7.25 -24.77
CA ASP A 60 -14.32 6.32 -25.91
C ASP A 60 -15.11 5.05 -25.64
N THR A 61 -16.31 4.98 -26.22
CA THR A 61 -17.28 3.88 -26.09
C THR A 61 -16.82 2.57 -26.72
N ARG A 62 -15.65 2.52 -27.40
CA ARG A 62 -15.14 1.31 -28.07
C ARG A 62 -14.04 0.57 -27.32
N ARG A 63 -13.52 1.14 -26.23
CA ARG A 63 -12.66 0.47 -25.23
C ARG A 63 -12.96 1.07 -23.86
N LYS A 64 -13.98 0.56 -23.16
CA LYS A 64 -13.97 0.62 -21.69
C LYS A 64 -12.76 -0.18 -21.23
N SER A 65 -11.60 0.46 -21.14
CA SER A 65 -10.44 -0.06 -20.41
C SER A 65 -10.95 -0.30 -18.99
N ARG A 66 -11.32 -1.54 -18.68
CA ARG A 66 -11.62 -1.93 -17.31
C ARG A 66 -10.26 -2.10 -16.67
N ASP A 67 -9.75 -1.07 -16.03
CA ASP A 67 -8.48 -1.13 -15.30
C ASP A 67 -8.66 -2.09 -14.10
N PRO A 68 -7.86 -3.17 -13.98
CA PRO A 68 -7.97 -4.08 -12.85
C PRO A 68 -7.17 -3.60 -11.64
N SER A 69 -6.28 -2.62 -11.79
CA SER A 69 -5.30 -2.22 -10.78
C SER A 69 -5.92 -1.75 -9.47
N ILE A 70 -5.14 -1.79 -8.39
CA ILE A 70 -5.51 -1.17 -7.12
C ILE A 70 -5.40 0.36 -7.20
N TYR A 71 -4.50 0.87 -8.05
CA TYR A 71 -4.21 2.29 -8.18
C TYR A 71 -5.38 3.11 -8.73
N THR A 72 -6.01 2.65 -9.81
CA THR A 72 -7.05 3.40 -10.53
C THR A 72 -8.25 2.55 -10.96
N GLY A 73 -8.26 1.27 -10.61
CA GLY A 73 -9.18 0.29 -11.16
C GLY A 73 -10.07 -0.44 -10.15
N ALA A 74 -10.65 -1.55 -10.61
CA ALA A 74 -11.54 -2.40 -9.82
C ALA A 74 -10.86 -2.98 -8.55
N GLY A 75 -9.53 -3.15 -8.56
CA GLY A 75 -8.77 -3.52 -7.37
C GLY A 75 -8.85 -2.45 -6.26
N GLY A 76 -8.90 -1.17 -6.62
CA GLY A 76 -9.03 -0.07 -5.66
C GLY A 76 -10.39 -0.11 -4.97
N ASN A 77 -11.42 -0.41 -5.75
CA ASN A 77 -12.79 -0.60 -5.28
C ASN A 77 -12.88 -1.77 -4.29
N ALA A 78 -12.23 -2.88 -4.62
CA ALA A 78 -12.12 -4.03 -3.72
C ALA A 78 -11.38 -3.65 -2.43
N TYR A 79 -10.31 -2.86 -2.53
CA TYR A 79 -9.48 -2.51 -1.37
C TYR A 79 -10.21 -1.60 -0.39
N VAL A 80 -10.90 -0.57 -0.88
CA VAL A 80 -11.73 0.32 -0.05
C VAL A 80 -12.84 -0.47 0.64
N ASN A 81 -13.58 -1.31 -0.08
CA ASN A 81 -14.66 -2.10 0.51
C ASN A 81 -14.13 -3.12 1.54
N TRP A 82 -12.99 -3.76 1.28
CA TRP A 82 -12.36 -4.61 2.29
C TRP A 82 -11.96 -3.82 3.54
N LYS A 83 -11.36 -2.62 3.40
CA LYS A 83 -11.03 -1.76 4.55
C LYS A 83 -12.27 -1.34 5.34
N LEU A 84 -13.35 -0.98 4.65
CA LEU A 84 -14.63 -0.63 5.28
C LEU A 84 -15.21 -1.83 6.02
N SER A 85 -15.16 -3.04 5.46
CA SER A 85 -15.64 -4.24 6.15
C SER A 85 -14.86 -4.48 7.45
N GLN A 86 -13.52 -4.38 7.43
CA GLN A 86 -12.70 -4.52 8.64
C GLN A 86 -13.04 -3.45 9.69
N TYR A 87 -13.29 -2.21 9.25
CA TYR A 87 -13.72 -1.15 10.15
C TYR A 87 -15.07 -1.46 10.80
N TYR A 88 -16.10 -1.83 10.03
CA TYR A 88 -17.43 -2.12 10.56
C TYR A 88 -17.45 -3.33 11.48
N LEU A 89 -16.64 -4.35 11.18
CA LEU A 89 -16.39 -5.45 12.09
C LEU A 89 -15.83 -4.96 13.44
N SER A 90 -14.84 -4.06 13.42
CA SER A 90 -14.21 -3.53 14.64
C SER A 90 -15.16 -2.70 15.54
N VAL A 91 -16.22 -2.13 14.97
CA VAL A 91 -17.24 -1.36 15.72
C VAL A 91 -18.54 -2.14 15.96
N GLY A 92 -18.56 -3.45 15.66
CA GLY A 92 -19.70 -4.34 15.92
C GLY A 92 -20.90 -4.15 14.99
N ASN A 93 -20.72 -3.50 13.83
CA ASN A 93 -21.78 -3.31 12.84
C ASN A 93 -21.76 -4.43 11.80
N ASN A 94 -22.44 -5.53 12.10
CA ASN A 94 -22.40 -6.75 11.29
C ASN A 94 -23.03 -6.59 9.90
N ASP A 95 -24.11 -5.81 9.79
CA ASP A 95 -24.82 -5.62 8.51
C ASP A 95 -23.91 -4.94 7.48
N TYR A 96 -23.28 -3.83 7.87
CA TYR A 96 -22.34 -3.12 7.01
C TYR A 96 -21.03 -3.89 6.78
N TYR A 97 -20.58 -4.67 7.77
CA TYR A 97 -19.45 -5.58 7.57
C TYR A 97 -19.73 -6.56 6.43
N ILE A 98 -20.88 -7.25 6.45
CA ILE A 98 -21.26 -8.22 5.43
C ILE A 98 -21.46 -7.52 4.07
N GLU A 99 -22.17 -6.39 4.04
CA GLU A 99 -22.41 -5.62 2.82
C GLU A 99 -21.10 -5.25 2.11
N HIS A 100 -20.16 -4.65 2.83
CA HIS A 100 -18.88 -4.24 2.25
C HIS A 100 -17.98 -5.42 1.92
N LEU A 101 -18.02 -6.51 2.69
CA LEU A 101 -17.26 -7.72 2.35
C LEU A 101 -17.77 -8.34 1.03
N MET A 102 -19.07 -8.38 0.81
CA MET A 102 -19.65 -8.86 -0.45
C MET A 102 -19.27 -7.96 -1.64
N LYS A 103 -19.31 -6.63 -1.48
CA LYS A 103 -18.83 -5.69 -2.50
C LYS A 103 -17.35 -5.88 -2.80
N ALA A 104 -16.53 -6.16 -1.78
CA ALA A 104 -15.11 -6.46 -1.97
C ALA A 104 -14.90 -7.73 -2.79
N ILE A 105 -15.68 -8.79 -2.54
CA ILE A 105 -15.66 -10.06 -3.30
C ILE A 105 -16.04 -9.82 -4.77
N GLU A 106 -17.11 -9.07 -5.03
CA GLU A 106 -17.55 -8.75 -6.39
C GLU A 106 -16.48 -7.94 -7.15
N ALA A 107 -15.93 -6.90 -6.51
CA ALA A 107 -14.92 -6.05 -7.11
C ALA A 107 -13.61 -6.80 -7.39
N ILE A 108 -13.15 -7.66 -6.46
CA ILE A 108 -11.92 -8.44 -6.69
C ILE A 108 -12.12 -9.52 -7.75
N HIS A 109 -13.30 -10.13 -7.82
CA HIS A 109 -13.63 -11.06 -8.91
C HIS A 109 -13.57 -10.34 -10.27
N THR A 110 -14.15 -9.15 -10.34
CA THR A 110 -14.12 -8.32 -11.55
C THR A 110 -12.67 -7.98 -11.94
N ALA A 111 -11.86 -7.48 -11.00
CA ALA A 111 -10.44 -7.16 -11.22
C ALA A 111 -9.64 -8.37 -11.72
N LEU A 112 -9.83 -9.55 -11.13
CA LEU A 112 -9.17 -10.78 -11.54
C LEU A 112 -9.63 -11.27 -12.93
N SER A 113 -10.91 -11.10 -13.28
CA SER A 113 -11.46 -11.51 -14.58
C SER A 113 -10.98 -10.67 -15.75
N ILE A 114 -10.66 -9.39 -15.50
CA ILE A 114 -10.12 -8.49 -16.51
C ILE A 114 -8.73 -8.95 -16.94
N GLY A 115 -7.95 -9.49 -16.00
CA GLY A 115 -6.54 -9.81 -16.22
C GLY A 115 -5.70 -8.54 -16.23
N GLY A 116 -4.85 -8.37 -15.22
CA GLY A 116 -3.90 -7.26 -15.16
C GLY A 116 -2.68 -7.48 -16.04
N ASP A 117 -1.88 -6.42 -16.16
CA ASP A 117 -0.50 -6.53 -16.63
C ASP A 117 0.26 -7.54 -15.73
N ASP A 118 1.29 -8.17 -16.29
CA ASP A 118 2.15 -9.13 -15.59
C ASP A 118 3.01 -8.49 -14.47
N GLY A 119 2.74 -7.23 -14.15
CA GLY A 119 3.36 -6.46 -13.08
C GLY A 119 3.30 -7.16 -11.72
N ILE A 120 4.35 -6.92 -10.94
CA ILE A 120 4.61 -7.58 -9.65
C ILE A 120 4.24 -6.72 -8.44
N ALA A 121 3.92 -5.44 -8.63
CA ALA A 121 3.74 -4.50 -7.54
C ALA A 121 2.30 -4.46 -6.99
N PHE A 122 2.16 -4.04 -5.73
CA PHE A 122 0.86 -3.98 -5.05
C PHE A 122 -0.17 -3.08 -5.74
N TYR A 123 0.21 -1.88 -6.18
CA TYR A 123 -0.77 -0.92 -6.71
C TYR A 123 -1.21 -1.23 -8.14
N ILE A 124 -0.29 -1.73 -8.98
CA ILE A 124 -0.52 -1.82 -10.43
C ILE A 124 -0.55 -3.28 -10.91
N GLY A 125 0.17 -4.17 -10.25
CA GLY A 125 0.40 -5.55 -10.70
C GLY A 125 -0.63 -6.57 -10.23
N LYS A 126 -0.66 -7.72 -10.90
CA LYS A 126 -1.48 -8.88 -10.52
C LYS A 126 -1.18 -9.42 -9.12
N ALA A 127 0.06 -9.27 -8.66
CA ALA A 127 0.46 -9.65 -7.30
C ALA A 127 -0.34 -8.88 -6.24
N GLY A 128 -0.64 -7.60 -6.48
CA GLY A 128 -1.51 -6.81 -5.62
C GLY A 128 -2.92 -7.38 -5.54
N LEU A 129 -3.47 -7.81 -6.67
CA LEU A 129 -4.79 -8.44 -6.74
C LEU A 129 -4.82 -9.79 -6.03
N TYR A 130 -3.79 -10.63 -6.20
CA TYR A 130 -3.70 -11.89 -5.46
C TYR A 130 -3.57 -11.65 -3.95
N THR A 131 -2.80 -10.65 -3.54
CA THR A 131 -2.72 -10.24 -2.14
C THR A 131 -4.11 -9.88 -1.63
N LEU A 132 -4.81 -8.97 -2.31
CA LEU A 132 -6.12 -8.51 -1.89
C LEU A 132 -7.18 -9.62 -1.89
N ALA A 133 -7.18 -10.50 -2.89
CA ALA A 133 -8.04 -11.66 -2.95
C ALA A 133 -7.81 -12.59 -1.74
N SER A 134 -6.55 -12.88 -1.39
CA SER A 134 -6.23 -13.71 -0.22
C SER A 134 -6.79 -13.10 1.08
N LEU A 135 -6.68 -11.78 1.25
CA LEU A 135 -7.20 -11.06 2.42
C LEU A 135 -8.73 -11.08 2.50
N ILE A 136 -9.39 -10.85 1.37
CA ILE A 136 -10.84 -10.82 1.26
C ILE A 136 -11.41 -12.20 1.56
N TYR A 137 -10.88 -13.25 0.94
CA TYR A 137 -11.35 -14.63 1.19
C TYR A 137 -11.02 -15.12 2.59
N ASN A 138 -9.92 -14.66 3.20
CA ASN A 138 -9.64 -14.91 4.61
C ASN A 138 -10.73 -14.27 5.49
N SER A 139 -11.09 -13.02 5.20
CA SER A 139 -12.13 -12.29 5.93
C SER A 139 -13.53 -12.89 5.73
N TYR A 140 -13.75 -13.60 4.62
CA TYR A 140 -14.98 -14.33 4.31
C TYR A 140 -14.95 -15.80 4.78
N ASN A 141 -13.89 -16.20 5.50
CA ASN A 141 -13.71 -17.55 6.05
C ASN A 141 -13.68 -18.66 4.97
N GLU A 142 -13.01 -18.39 3.84
CA GLU A 142 -12.75 -19.32 2.74
C GLU A 142 -11.26 -19.73 2.72
N PRO A 143 -10.83 -20.68 3.57
CA PRO A 143 -9.41 -21.01 3.75
C PRO A 143 -8.76 -21.56 2.48
N VAL A 144 -9.51 -22.34 1.68
CA VAL A 144 -8.99 -22.90 0.42
C VAL A 144 -8.63 -21.78 -0.55
N LYS A 145 -9.55 -20.82 -0.77
CA LYS A 145 -9.30 -19.68 -1.66
C LYS A 145 -8.20 -18.77 -1.12
N THR A 146 -8.16 -18.56 0.19
CA THR A 146 -7.10 -17.80 0.87
C THR A 146 -5.72 -18.37 0.52
N GLU A 147 -5.55 -19.68 0.69
CA GLU A 147 -4.29 -20.38 0.37
C GLU A 147 -4.01 -20.35 -1.14
N THR A 148 -5.03 -20.56 -1.99
CA THR A 148 -4.88 -20.48 -3.44
C THR A 148 -4.30 -19.14 -3.89
N TYR A 149 -4.88 -18.03 -3.43
CA TYR A 149 -4.39 -16.70 -3.83
C TYR A 149 -3.06 -16.33 -3.19
N LEU A 150 -2.75 -16.80 -1.98
CA LEU A 150 -1.41 -16.65 -1.43
C LEU A 150 -0.37 -17.39 -2.28
N LYS A 151 -0.67 -18.61 -2.74
CA LYS A 151 0.18 -19.34 -3.69
C LYS A 151 0.32 -18.62 -5.02
N SER A 152 -0.76 -18.02 -5.54
CA SER A 152 -0.70 -17.18 -6.75
C SER A 152 0.19 -15.95 -6.54
N LEU A 153 0.11 -15.27 -5.40
CA LEU A 153 1.03 -14.19 -5.04
C LEU A 153 2.48 -14.68 -5.09
N LEU A 154 2.80 -15.78 -4.42
CA LEU A 154 4.16 -16.33 -4.36
C LEU A 154 4.67 -16.80 -5.73
N SER A 155 3.78 -17.25 -6.63
CA SER A 155 4.15 -17.59 -8.00
C SER A 155 4.65 -16.40 -8.83
N CYS A 156 4.46 -15.17 -8.37
CA CYS A 156 5.01 -13.96 -8.99
C CYS A 156 6.48 -13.71 -8.60
N LEU A 157 7.03 -14.44 -7.62
CA LEU A 157 8.40 -14.25 -7.14
C LEU A 157 9.46 -14.37 -8.25
N PRO A 158 9.43 -15.36 -9.16
CA PRO A 158 10.42 -15.45 -10.24
C PRO A 158 10.44 -14.22 -11.16
N ALA A 159 9.28 -13.62 -11.43
CA ALA A 159 9.19 -12.38 -12.20
C ALA A 159 9.81 -11.21 -11.42
N ALA A 160 9.58 -11.13 -10.11
CA ALA A 160 10.16 -10.11 -9.26
C ALA A 160 11.69 -10.22 -9.11
N LEU A 161 12.23 -11.44 -9.16
CA LEU A 161 13.68 -11.70 -9.12
C LEU A 161 14.38 -11.47 -10.47
N SER A 162 13.62 -11.46 -11.56
CA SER A 162 14.13 -11.09 -12.89
C SER A 162 14.40 -9.57 -12.97
N PRO A 163 15.04 -9.06 -14.03
CA PRO A 163 15.21 -7.63 -14.21
C PRO A 163 13.87 -6.88 -14.11
N SER A 164 13.68 -6.15 -13.03
CA SER A 164 12.48 -5.38 -12.68
C SER A 164 12.92 -4.08 -12.02
N PRO A 165 12.13 -2.99 -12.11
CA PRO A 165 12.35 -1.81 -11.28
C PRO A 165 12.33 -2.16 -9.80
N ASP A 166 12.95 -1.33 -8.97
CA ASP A 166 12.94 -1.53 -7.50
C ASP A 166 11.83 -0.77 -6.78
N GLU A 167 11.22 0.21 -7.45
CA GLU A 167 10.28 1.15 -6.81
C GLU A 167 8.90 0.56 -6.45
N VAL A 168 8.03 1.38 -5.87
CA VAL A 168 6.82 0.90 -5.17
C VAL A 168 5.66 0.63 -6.12
N LEU A 169 5.52 1.38 -7.22
CA LEU A 169 4.32 1.29 -8.07
C LEU A 169 4.36 0.13 -9.06
N TYR A 170 5.54 -0.22 -9.57
CA TYR A 170 5.78 -1.24 -10.59
C TYR A 170 6.82 -2.29 -10.17
N GLY A 171 7.65 -1.98 -9.18
CA GLY A 171 8.86 -2.73 -8.87
C GLY A 171 8.83 -3.66 -7.66
N ARG A 172 10.04 -4.09 -7.28
CA ARG A 172 10.32 -5.06 -6.21
C ARG A 172 9.86 -4.59 -4.84
N ALA A 173 9.97 -3.29 -4.51
CA ALA A 173 9.42 -2.77 -3.25
C ALA A 173 7.89 -2.87 -3.22
N GLY A 174 7.23 -2.69 -4.37
CA GLY A 174 5.79 -2.95 -4.52
C GLY A 174 5.44 -4.41 -4.25
N TYR A 175 6.24 -5.35 -4.77
CA TYR A 175 6.04 -6.78 -4.53
C TYR A 175 6.34 -7.18 -3.08
N LEU A 176 7.42 -6.68 -2.47
CA LEU A 176 7.72 -6.91 -1.06
C LEU A 176 6.59 -6.37 -0.16
N SER A 177 5.97 -5.25 -0.54
CA SER A 177 4.79 -4.73 0.14
C SER A 177 3.62 -5.72 0.11
N CYS A 178 3.37 -6.42 -1.01
CA CYS A 178 2.39 -7.50 -1.09
C CYS A 178 2.64 -8.60 -0.05
N LEU A 179 3.89 -9.07 0.04
CA LEU A 179 4.28 -10.14 0.96
C LEU A 179 4.14 -9.71 2.42
N LEU A 180 4.57 -8.48 2.75
CA LEU A 180 4.44 -7.90 4.10
C LEU A 180 2.96 -7.71 4.51
N ILE A 181 2.12 -7.25 3.58
CA ILE A 181 0.67 -7.13 3.82
C ILE A 181 0.07 -8.51 4.06
N ALA A 182 0.39 -9.51 3.23
CA ALA A 182 -0.08 -10.88 3.44
C ALA A 182 0.36 -11.41 4.83
N LYS A 183 1.63 -11.22 5.21
CA LYS A 183 2.16 -11.66 6.51
C LYS A 183 1.44 -11.00 7.69
N LYS A 184 1.03 -9.74 7.54
CA LYS A 184 0.37 -8.98 8.59
C LYS A 184 -1.06 -9.45 8.88
N TYR A 185 -1.81 -9.85 7.84
CA TYR A 185 -3.26 -10.04 7.95
C TYR A 185 -3.71 -11.49 7.76
N LEU A 186 -2.86 -12.37 7.22
CA LEU A 186 -3.19 -13.79 7.05
C LEU A 186 -2.80 -14.60 8.29
N PRO A 187 -3.47 -15.74 8.54
CA PRO A 187 -3.12 -16.67 9.60
C PRO A 187 -1.67 -17.18 9.49
N ALA A 188 -0.99 -17.28 10.63
CA ALA A 188 0.43 -17.64 10.69
C ALA A 188 0.72 -19.05 10.14
N ASP A 189 -0.21 -19.98 10.31
CA ASP A 189 -0.14 -21.35 9.79
C ASP A 189 -0.18 -21.37 8.26
N VAL A 190 -1.06 -20.57 7.65
CA VAL A 190 -1.16 -20.42 6.18
C VAL A 190 0.12 -19.80 5.61
N CYS A 191 0.65 -18.74 6.26
CA CYS A 191 1.92 -18.11 5.88
C CYS A 191 3.10 -19.09 5.96
N THR A 192 3.18 -19.89 7.04
CA THR A 192 4.24 -20.87 7.25
C THR A 192 4.16 -21.99 6.21
N LYS A 193 2.96 -22.55 6.01
CA LYS A 193 2.70 -23.60 5.02
C LYS A 193 3.10 -23.20 3.60
N CYS A 194 2.92 -21.93 3.24
CA CYS A 194 3.26 -21.42 1.92
C CYS A 194 4.70 -20.88 1.81
N ASN A 195 5.51 -20.93 2.88
CA ASN A 195 6.86 -20.37 2.92
C ASN A 195 6.92 -18.85 2.58
N LEU A 196 5.99 -18.08 3.13
CA LEU A 196 5.93 -16.63 2.89
C LEU A 196 7.20 -15.91 3.39
N ASP A 197 7.73 -16.31 4.55
CA ASP A 197 8.91 -15.68 5.15
C ASP A 197 10.17 -15.88 4.28
N GLY A 198 10.30 -17.04 3.62
CA GLY A 198 11.37 -17.29 2.66
C GLY A 198 11.30 -16.36 1.45
N ALA A 199 10.11 -16.17 0.87
CA ALA A 199 9.91 -15.23 -0.23
C ALA A 199 10.18 -13.78 0.17
N MET A 200 9.76 -13.38 1.38
CA MET A 200 10.05 -12.06 1.94
C MET A 200 11.55 -11.83 2.09
N ARG A 201 12.27 -12.80 2.67
CA ARG A 201 13.72 -12.73 2.87
C ARG A 201 14.44 -12.60 1.53
N GLN A 202 14.09 -13.42 0.55
CA GLN A 202 14.72 -13.38 -0.77
C GLN A 202 14.51 -12.02 -1.46
N MET A 203 13.32 -11.44 -1.34
CA MET A 203 13.03 -10.14 -1.93
C MET A 203 13.74 -8.99 -1.20
N PHE A 204 13.84 -9.06 0.13
CA PHE A 204 14.63 -8.12 0.94
C PHE A 204 16.10 -8.12 0.50
N ASP A 205 16.74 -9.30 0.45
CA ASP A 205 18.15 -9.43 0.04
C ASP A 205 18.36 -8.92 -1.40
N THR A 206 17.40 -9.17 -2.29
CA THR A 206 17.44 -8.68 -3.69
C THR A 206 17.42 -7.16 -3.77
N LEU A 207 16.54 -6.50 -2.99
CA LEU A 207 16.46 -5.04 -2.94
C LEU A 207 17.71 -4.40 -2.34
N ILE A 208 18.31 -5.02 -1.33
CA ILE A 208 19.60 -4.60 -0.77
C ILE A 208 20.69 -4.71 -1.85
N ALA A 209 20.81 -5.87 -2.49
CA ALA A 209 21.83 -6.11 -3.50
C ALA A 209 21.70 -5.15 -4.70
N SER A 210 20.46 -4.91 -5.16
CA SER A 210 20.18 -3.96 -6.25
C SER A 210 20.60 -2.54 -5.86
N GLY A 211 20.22 -2.08 -4.65
CA GLY A 211 20.56 -0.75 -4.17
C GLY A 211 22.05 -0.51 -3.96
N GLN A 212 22.82 -1.57 -3.70
CA GLN A 212 24.28 -1.51 -3.57
C GLN A 212 25.02 -1.57 -4.92
N GLN A 213 24.34 -1.90 -6.02
CA GLN A 213 24.98 -2.05 -7.32
C GLN A 213 25.62 -0.72 -7.74
N GLY A 214 26.95 -0.69 -7.83
CA GLY A 214 27.72 0.53 -8.12
C GLY A 214 27.90 1.49 -6.94
N HIS A 215 27.32 1.21 -5.77
CA HIS A 215 27.32 2.10 -4.60
C HIS A 215 27.56 1.33 -3.29
N LYS A 216 28.79 1.40 -2.74
CA LYS A 216 29.17 0.62 -1.55
C LYS A 216 28.75 1.22 -0.20
N LYS A 217 28.35 2.50 -0.17
CA LYS A 217 28.17 3.27 1.09
C LYS A 217 26.72 3.59 1.44
N ILE A 218 25.85 3.66 0.44
CA ILE A 218 24.42 3.94 0.54
C ILE A 218 23.68 3.09 -0.50
N LEU A 219 22.39 2.87 -0.29
CA LEU A 219 21.52 2.29 -1.30
C LEU A 219 21.09 3.38 -2.27
N ARG A 220 21.12 3.12 -3.57
CA ARG A 220 20.58 4.01 -4.61
C ARG A 220 19.75 3.23 -5.60
N TYR A 221 18.66 3.81 -6.03
CA TYR A 221 17.69 3.19 -6.91
C TYR A 221 17.35 4.14 -8.06
N PHE A 222 17.16 3.58 -9.25
CA PHE A 222 16.88 4.36 -10.45
C PHE A 222 15.60 3.86 -11.10
N TYR A 223 14.77 4.79 -11.54
CA TYR A 223 13.59 4.49 -12.36
C TYR A 223 13.61 5.40 -13.58
N TYR A 224 13.48 4.81 -14.78
CA TYR A 224 13.70 5.51 -16.06
C TYR A 224 14.96 6.41 -16.07
N GLY A 225 16.07 5.89 -15.52
CA GLY A 225 17.36 6.59 -15.48
C GLY A 225 17.47 7.73 -14.46
N SER A 226 16.41 8.01 -13.68
CA SER A 226 16.39 9.08 -12.67
C SER A 226 16.50 8.52 -11.26
N ASP A 227 17.28 9.19 -10.40
CA ASP A 227 17.39 8.91 -8.97
C ASP A 227 16.26 9.61 -8.23
N TYR A 228 15.07 9.00 -8.25
CA TYR A 228 13.92 9.54 -7.54
C TYR A 228 14.12 9.38 -6.02
N LEU A 229 13.85 10.44 -5.27
CA LEU A 229 13.96 10.42 -3.80
C LEU A 229 12.62 10.13 -3.10
N GLY A 230 11.50 10.38 -3.77
CA GLY A 230 10.15 10.33 -3.19
C GLY A 230 9.58 8.94 -2.93
N ALA A 231 8.33 8.89 -2.46
CA ALA A 231 7.69 7.66 -2.00
C ALA A 231 7.23 6.70 -3.12
N ALA A 232 6.76 7.23 -4.27
CA ALA A 232 6.22 6.39 -5.33
C ALA A 232 7.33 5.66 -6.10
N HIS A 233 8.22 6.43 -6.74
CA HIS A 233 9.23 5.90 -7.66
C HIS A 233 10.64 5.85 -7.06
N GLY A 234 10.80 6.21 -5.79
CA GLY A 234 12.08 6.60 -5.25
C GLY A 234 12.51 5.92 -3.96
N THR A 235 13.71 6.31 -3.53
CA THR A 235 14.43 5.71 -2.40
C THR A 235 13.64 5.78 -1.09
N ALA A 236 12.86 6.84 -0.83
CA ALA A 236 12.05 6.94 0.40
C ALA A 236 10.98 5.83 0.48
N GLY A 237 10.32 5.49 -0.63
CA GLY A 237 9.34 4.41 -0.67
C GLY A 237 9.97 3.05 -0.46
N ILE A 238 11.11 2.80 -1.10
CA ILE A 238 11.85 1.54 -0.99
C ILE A 238 12.35 1.34 0.44
N LEU A 239 12.95 2.37 1.06
CA LEU A 239 13.36 2.33 2.46
C LEU A 239 12.18 2.10 3.39
N PHE A 240 11.05 2.79 3.15
CA PHE A 240 9.84 2.57 3.94
C PHE A 240 9.41 1.11 3.91
N THR A 241 9.41 0.46 2.74
CA THR A 241 9.11 -0.97 2.62
C THR A 241 10.15 -1.84 3.35
N LEU A 242 11.46 -1.60 3.15
CA LEU A 242 12.52 -2.37 3.81
C LEU A 242 12.44 -2.27 5.34
N LEU A 243 12.07 -1.11 5.88
CA LEU A 243 11.94 -0.88 7.32
C LEU A 243 10.71 -1.56 7.95
N HIS A 244 9.79 -2.08 7.14
CA HIS A 244 8.69 -2.92 7.62
C HIS A 244 9.05 -4.41 7.70
N CYS A 245 10.24 -4.80 7.23
CA CYS A 245 10.74 -6.17 7.38
C CYS A 245 11.12 -6.46 8.85
N PRO A 246 11.30 -7.75 9.21
CA PRO A 246 11.71 -8.15 10.55
C PRO A 246 12.95 -7.39 11.05
N VAL A 247 12.91 -7.00 12.32
CA VAL A 247 13.90 -6.13 12.95
C VAL A 247 15.29 -6.77 12.98
N GLU A 248 15.35 -8.09 13.00
CA GLU A 248 16.56 -8.90 12.90
C GLU A 248 17.27 -8.72 11.57
N TRP A 249 16.55 -8.62 10.44
CA TRP A 249 17.15 -8.41 9.11
C TRP A 249 17.67 -6.98 8.99
N ILE A 250 16.90 -6.01 9.50
CA ILE A 250 17.28 -4.59 9.54
C ILE A 250 18.55 -4.39 10.38
N ASN A 251 18.68 -5.12 11.49
CA ASN A 251 19.81 -5.02 12.41
C ASN A 251 21.05 -5.84 11.99
N GLU A 252 21.03 -6.53 10.85
CA GLU A 252 22.21 -7.23 10.34
C GLU A 252 23.41 -6.24 10.22
N PRO A 253 24.62 -6.62 10.68
CA PRO A 253 25.76 -5.68 10.79
C PRO A 253 26.15 -4.97 9.49
N ASN A 254 25.93 -5.62 8.36
CA ASN A 254 26.18 -5.10 7.02
C ASN A 254 24.99 -4.30 6.45
N ILE A 255 23.79 -4.42 7.02
CA ILE A 255 22.55 -3.79 6.53
C ILE A 255 22.24 -2.51 7.27
N LYS A 256 22.23 -2.54 8.60
CA LYS A 256 21.85 -1.38 9.42
C LYS A 256 22.63 -0.11 9.06
N PRO A 257 23.97 -0.15 8.91
CA PRO A 257 24.72 1.06 8.56
C PRO A 257 24.39 1.60 7.17
N LEU A 258 24.02 0.73 6.22
CA LEU A 258 23.61 1.14 4.87
C LEU A 258 22.27 1.88 4.92
N LEU A 259 21.29 1.32 5.62
CA LEU A 259 19.96 1.93 5.75
C LEU A 259 20.06 3.30 6.41
N VAL A 260 20.79 3.40 7.53
CA VAL A 260 21.01 4.68 8.25
C VAL A 260 21.66 5.72 7.34
N LYS A 261 22.77 5.39 6.67
CA LYS A 261 23.46 6.34 5.77
C LYS A 261 22.59 6.75 4.57
N THR A 262 21.72 5.86 4.10
CA THR A 262 20.79 6.18 3.01
C THR A 262 19.71 7.16 3.48
N ILE A 263 19.21 6.99 4.71
CA ILE A 263 18.29 7.95 5.34
C ILE A 263 18.98 9.31 5.54
N ASP A 264 20.21 9.32 6.08
CA ASP A 264 20.99 10.55 6.25
C ASP A 264 21.17 11.29 4.92
N HIS A 265 21.43 10.54 3.84
CA HIS A 265 21.51 11.09 2.49
C HIS A 265 20.20 11.73 2.04
N LEU A 266 19.05 11.06 2.23
CA LEU A 266 17.73 11.63 1.90
C LEU A 266 17.46 12.92 2.68
N VAL A 267 17.77 12.95 3.98
CA VAL A 267 17.59 14.14 4.82
C VAL A 267 18.50 15.28 4.33
N SER A 268 19.74 14.98 3.93
CA SER A 268 20.67 15.98 3.40
C SER A 268 20.21 16.60 2.07
N ALA A 269 19.32 15.94 1.33
CA ALA A 269 18.75 16.42 0.08
C ALA A 269 17.50 17.30 0.28
N GLN A 270 17.05 17.50 1.52
CA GLN A 270 15.90 18.36 1.82
C GLN A 270 16.21 19.81 1.41
N LEU A 271 15.30 20.40 0.62
CA LEU A 271 15.38 21.82 0.28
C LEU A 271 15.17 22.68 1.52
N PRO A 272 15.76 23.90 1.58
CA PRO A 272 15.45 24.86 2.65
C PRO A 272 13.94 25.06 2.78
N ASN A 273 13.46 25.21 4.01
CA ASN A 273 12.06 25.57 4.24
C ASN A 273 11.83 26.98 3.68
N TYR A 274 11.16 27.07 2.53
CA TYR A 274 10.66 28.33 1.98
C TYR A 274 9.22 28.55 2.46
N PHE A 275 9.05 28.73 3.78
CA PHE A 275 7.78 29.11 4.39
C PHE A 275 8.03 30.20 5.43
#